data_AF-V2XC08-F1
#
_entry.id   AF-V2XC08-F1
#
_cell.length_a   1.000
_cell.length_b   1.000
_cell.length_c   1.000
_cell.angle_alpha   90.00
_cell.angle_beta   90.00
_cell.angle_gamma   90.00
#
_symmetry.space_group_name_H-M   'P 1'
#
loop_
_entity.id
_entity.type
_entity.pdbx_description
1 polymer ?
#
loop_
_entity_poly.entity_id
_entity_poly.type
_entity_poly.pdbx_seq_one_letter_code
_entity_poly.pdbx_strand_id
1 'polypeptide(L)'
;MTVDHCVSFPEPSPRDRLKILNTFSLSVSSNTLFLFTRGAWWAYKHHSRIEESDHVLISVITEWGQPSRRLDFLQLCQFRREDGEHGVGILSLNRQLTKLTPDISFDITVVLPASSTQQLTIKGLETDLPLFWHTISDLGTKIHLDSASFLGNSFTVGISALFWDVIHSITGTFNVSSYLKLVSDRLRYGEIEVSIVMANDPSSEEWTELVMIDKIHEIKADVSLHTSNADIGGKFNIDTQGSIKLNTTFAPINSTVNLTATISMAGSADITMHDTFEGRIHIDAAADAHHRVEALPREGPERRGRKRQLAIRSDPSEKVGQRR
;
A
#
# COMPACT_ATOMS: atom_id res chain seq x y z
N MET A 1 16.55 -18.62 -5.88
CA MET A 1 15.49 -19.05 -4.94
C MET A 1 15.57 -20.55 -4.77
N THR A 2 15.72 -21.02 -3.54
CA THR A 2 15.79 -22.46 -3.19
C THR A 2 14.54 -22.86 -2.40
N VAL A 3 14.11 -24.10 -2.58
CA VAL A 3 13.02 -24.71 -1.80
C VAL A 3 13.64 -25.35 -0.56
N ASP A 4 13.16 -24.98 0.62
CA ASP A 4 13.64 -25.57 1.87
C ASP A 4 12.74 -26.75 2.29
N HIS A 5 11.42 -26.54 2.27
CA HIS A 5 10.44 -27.54 2.69
C HIS A 5 9.11 -27.34 1.96
N CYS A 6 8.41 -28.42 1.61
CA CYS A 6 7.06 -28.37 1.04
C CYS A 6 6.11 -29.24 1.86
N VAL A 7 4.88 -28.77 2.04
CA VAL A 7 3.82 -29.57 2.65
C VAL A 7 3.15 -30.46 1.62
N SER A 8 2.74 -31.65 2.05
CA SER A 8 1.91 -32.54 1.23
C SER A 8 0.45 -32.35 1.61
N PHE A 9 -0.41 -32.23 0.62
CA PHE A 9 -1.85 -32.24 0.85
C PHE A 9 -2.32 -33.71 1.03
N PRO A 10 -3.16 -33.99 2.04
CA PRO A 10 -3.75 -35.31 2.24
C PRO A 10 -4.69 -35.65 1.08
N GLU A 11 -4.86 -36.95 0.85
CA GLU A 11 -5.84 -37.41 -0.13
C GLU A 11 -7.25 -36.94 0.26
N PRO A 12 -8.02 -36.40 -0.69
CA PRO A 12 -9.31 -35.84 -0.37
C PRO A 12 -10.32 -36.95 -0.01
N SER A 13 -10.93 -36.84 1.18
CA SER A 13 -12.09 -37.64 1.57
C SER A 13 -13.34 -37.16 0.82
N PRO A 14 -14.20 -38.06 0.31
CA PRO A 14 -15.31 -37.71 -0.57
C PRO A 14 -16.53 -37.06 0.10
N ARG A 15 -16.54 -36.80 1.42
CA ARG A 15 -17.77 -36.43 2.14
C ARG A 15 -17.80 -35.08 2.86
N ASP A 16 -16.67 -34.39 3.01
CA ASP A 16 -16.62 -33.15 3.79
C ASP A 16 -16.02 -31.98 2.99
N ARG A 17 -16.47 -30.75 3.28
CA ARG A 17 -15.67 -29.56 2.95
C ARG A 17 -14.43 -29.64 3.80
N LEU A 18 -13.29 -29.74 3.15
CA LEU A 18 -12.04 -29.98 3.84
C LEU A 18 -11.29 -28.66 3.96
N LYS A 19 -10.75 -28.45 5.16
CA LYS A 19 -9.87 -27.35 5.50
C LYS A 19 -8.59 -27.93 6.05
N ILE A 20 -7.46 -27.42 5.58
CA ILE A 20 -6.16 -27.75 6.14
C ILE A 20 -5.47 -26.46 6.54
N LEU A 21 -4.96 -26.46 7.76
CA LEU A 21 -4.04 -25.45 8.24
C LEU A 21 -2.61 -25.97 8.06
N ASN A 22 -1.79 -25.20 7.35
CA ASN A 22 -0.35 -25.39 7.30
C ASN A 22 0.31 -24.19 7.96
N THR A 23 1.35 -24.44 8.76
CA THR A 23 2.08 -23.37 9.47
C THR A 23 3.56 -23.47 9.17
N PHE A 24 4.16 -22.32 8.85
CA PHE A 24 5.59 -22.16 8.61
C PHE A 24 6.15 -21.23 9.67
N SER A 25 7.18 -21.68 10.39
CA SER A 25 7.94 -20.81 11.27
C SER A 25 9.14 -20.25 10.51
N LEU A 26 9.22 -18.93 10.43
CA LEU A 26 10.35 -18.23 9.80
C LEU A 26 11.21 -17.57 10.87
N SER A 27 12.48 -17.33 10.54
CA SER A 27 13.36 -16.62 11.46
C SER A 27 12.99 -15.14 11.53
N VAL A 28 12.90 -14.60 12.74
CA VAL A 28 12.78 -13.14 12.99
C VAL A 28 14.01 -12.39 12.48
N SER A 29 15.17 -13.06 12.44
CA SER A 29 16.42 -12.49 11.95
C SER A 29 16.52 -12.43 10.43
N SER A 30 15.46 -12.80 9.71
CA SER A 30 15.45 -12.74 8.24
C SER A 30 15.57 -11.29 7.81
N ASN A 31 16.36 -11.02 6.78
CA ASN A 31 16.44 -9.67 6.21
C ASN A 31 15.09 -9.31 5.58
N THR A 32 14.58 -10.19 4.73
CA THR A 32 13.28 -10.01 4.08
C THR A 32 12.39 -11.21 4.35
N LEU A 33 11.15 -10.94 4.78
CA LEU A 33 10.06 -11.91 4.78
C LEU A 33 9.27 -11.73 3.50
N PHE A 34 9.07 -12.78 2.71
CA PHE A 34 8.28 -12.67 1.48
C PHE A 34 7.19 -13.73 1.33
N LEU A 35 6.08 -13.33 0.74
CA LEU A 35 4.99 -14.20 0.32
C LEU A 35 4.82 -14.10 -1.18
N PHE A 36 4.57 -15.21 -1.87
CA PHE A 36 4.27 -15.11 -3.30
C PHE A 36 3.39 -16.24 -3.82
N THR A 37 2.75 -15.99 -4.96
CA THR A 37 2.01 -17.01 -5.70
C THR A 37 2.49 -17.09 -7.15
N ARG A 38 2.59 -18.31 -7.72
CA ARG A 38 2.90 -18.51 -9.14
C ARG A 38 2.04 -19.61 -9.76
N GLY A 39 1.56 -19.37 -10.98
CA GLY A 39 0.74 -20.32 -11.72
C GLY A 39 -0.62 -19.75 -12.12
N ALA A 40 -1.44 -20.61 -12.73
CA ALA A 40 -2.77 -20.27 -13.20
C ALA A 40 -3.77 -20.34 -12.06
N TRP A 41 -3.87 -19.25 -11.31
CA TRP A 41 -4.79 -19.13 -10.18
C TRP A 41 -6.08 -18.46 -10.61
N TRP A 42 -7.18 -18.98 -10.10
CA TRP A 42 -8.52 -18.43 -10.25
C TRP A 42 -9.27 -19.07 -9.07
N ALA A 43 -9.29 -18.35 -7.95
CA ALA A 43 -9.86 -18.86 -6.71
C ALA A 43 -10.69 -17.74 -6.10
N TYR A 44 -11.84 -18.11 -5.53
CA TYR A 44 -12.90 -17.14 -5.22
C TYR A 44 -12.65 -16.34 -3.95
N LYS A 45 -11.76 -16.80 -3.07
CA LYS A 45 -11.48 -16.14 -1.80
C LYS A 45 -10.02 -16.31 -1.44
N HIS A 46 -9.30 -15.20 -1.43
CA HIS A 46 -7.89 -15.15 -1.12
C HIS A 46 -7.65 -14.03 -0.15
N HIS A 47 -7.52 -14.35 1.12
CA HIS A 47 -7.27 -13.35 2.15
C HIS A 47 -5.83 -13.48 2.61
N SER A 48 -5.16 -12.36 2.85
CA SER A 48 -3.96 -12.32 3.65
C SER A 48 -4.10 -11.31 4.78
N ARG A 49 -3.68 -11.70 5.98
CA ARG A 49 -3.73 -10.88 7.19
C ARG A 49 -2.35 -10.77 7.80
N ILE A 50 -2.08 -9.64 8.45
CA ILE A 50 -0.89 -9.46 9.27
C ILE A 50 -1.31 -9.16 10.71
N GLU A 51 -0.78 -9.94 11.66
CA GLU A 51 -1.17 -9.95 13.08
C GLU A 51 0.07 -9.99 14.00
N GLU A 52 -0.10 -9.68 15.29
CA GLU A 52 0.96 -9.72 16.32
C GLU A 52 1.00 -11.08 17.08
N SER A 53 2.20 -11.59 17.45
CA SER A 53 2.42 -12.77 18.33
C SER A 53 3.81 -12.77 18.98
N ASP A 54 4.33 -13.92 19.42
CA ASP A 54 5.67 -14.12 20.00
C ASP A 54 6.66 -14.74 19.00
N HIS A 55 6.16 -15.24 17.86
CA HIS A 55 6.96 -15.89 16.82
C HIS A 55 6.56 -15.39 15.43
N VAL A 56 7.50 -15.40 14.46
CA VAL A 56 7.13 -15.23 13.06
C VAL A 56 6.50 -16.53 12.57
N LEU A 57 5.18 -16.50 12.37
CA LEU A 57 4.40 -17.64 11.91
C LEU A 57 3.62 -17.25 10.67
N ILE A 58 3.72 -18.06 9.63
CA ILE A 58 2.88 -17.94 8.45
C ILE A 58 1.93 -19.12 8.44
N SER A 59 0.65 -18.85 8.66
CA SER A 59 -0.41 -19.83 8.61
C SER A 59 -1.13 -19.72 7.28
N VAL A 60 -1.32 -20.84 6.59
CA VAL A 60 -2.06 -20.93 5.33
C VAL A 60 -3.18 -21.93 5.50
N ILE A 61 -4.41 -21.42 5.56
CA ILE A 61 -5.62 -22.25 5.52
C ILE A 61 -5.98 -22.46 4.05
N THR A 62 -6.02 -23.72 3.63
CA THR A 62 -6.52 -24.13 2.31
C THR A 62 -7.89 -24.76 2.49
N GLU A 63 -8.92 -24.20 1.85
CA GLU A 63 -10.30 -24.74 1.85
C GLU A 63 -10.70 -25.16 0.43
N TRP A 64 -11.39 -26.30 0.30
CA TRP A 64 -11.93 -26.76 -0.98
C TRP A 64 -13.24 -27.54 -0.83
N GLY A 65 -14.11 -27.48 -1.86
CA GLY A 65 -15.50 -27.94 -1.78
C GLY A 65 -15.79 -29.35 -2.28
N GLN A 66 -14.93 -29.96 -3.10
CA GLN A 66 -15.07 -31.33 -3.61
C GLN A 66 -13.73 -32.07 -3.65
N PRO A 67 -13.71 -33.42 -3.53
CA PRO A 67 -12.48 -34.18 -3.75
C PRO A 67 -11.91 -33.87 -5.13
N SER A 68 -10.85 -33.08 -5.15
CA SER A 68 -10.29 -32.54 -6.38
C SER A 68 -8.86 -33.02 -6.51
N ARG A 69 -8.55 -33.67 -7.64
CA ARG A 69 -7.17 -33.91 -8.11
C ARG A 69 -6.41 -32.61 -8.39
N ARG A 70 -6.96 -31.46 -7.98
CA ARG A 70 -6.37 -30.15 -8.18
C ARG A 70 -5.31 -29.89 -7.11
N LEU A 71 -5.47 -30.45 -5.91
CA LEU A 71 -4.44 -30.41 -4.86
C LEU A 71 -3.14 -31.08 -5.31
N ASP A 72 -3.22 -32.09 -6.19
CA ASP A 72 -2.05 -32.78 -6.77
C ASP A 72 -1.12 -31.83 -7.56
N PHE A 73 -1.65 -30.71 -8.04
CA PHE A 73 -0.90 -29.69 -8.77
C PHE A 73 -0.51 -28.49 -7.90
N LEU A 74 -0.87 -28.52 -6.62
CA LEU A 74 -0.58 -27.45 -5.67
C LEU A 74 0.63 -27.81 -4.83
N GLN A 75 1.56 -26.89 -4.75
CA GLN A 75 2.67 -26.95 -3.83
C GLN A 75 2.64 -25.72 -2.95
N LEU A 76 2.66 -25.95 -1.65
CA LEU A 76 2.83 -24.92 -0.66
C LEU A 76 4.17 -25.19 0.02
N CYS A 77 5.11 -24.26 -0.16
CA CYS A 77 6.49 -24.48 0.26
C CYS A 77 7.08 -23.26 0.96
N GLN A 78 8.05 -23.52 1.82
CA GLN A 78 8.99 -22.57 2.34
C GLN A 78 10.16 -22.41 1.37
N PHE A 79 10.56 -21.17 1.15
CA PHE A 79 11.62 -20.78 0.24
C PHE A 79 12.63 -19.90 0.93
N ARG A 80 13.83 -19.90 0.35
CA ARG A 80 14.91 -18.99 0.69
C ARG A 80 15.44 -18.31 -0.58
N ARG A 81 15.70 -17.01 -0.52
CA ARG A 81 16.46 -16.29 -1.55
C ARG A 81 17.89 -16.08 -1.04
N GLU A 82 18.73 -15.42 -1.83
CA GLU A 82 20.07 -15.06 -1.36
C GLU A 82 19.95 -14.05 -0.19
N ASP A 83 21.01 -13.85 0.60
CA ASP A 83 21.05 -12.84 1.68
C ASP A 83 20.07 -12.99 2.86
N GLY A 84 19.74 -14.22 3.27
CA GLY A 84 18.99 -14.44 4.51
C GLY A 84 17.52 -14.01 4.41
N GLU A 85 16.95 -14.06 3.21
CA GLU A 85 15.54 -13.82 2.96
C GLU A 85 14.76 -15.13 2.97
N HIS A 86 13.64 -15.14 3.69
CA HIS A 86 12.82 -16.33 3.87
C HIS A 86 11.37 -16.04 3.54
N GLY A 87 10.68 -17.03 2.99
CA GLY A 87 9.31 -16.80 2.58
C GLY A 87 8.51 -18.06 2.32
N VAL A 88 7.22 -17.86 2.06
CA VAL A 88 6.28 -18.92 1.75
C VAL A 88 5.66 -18.66 0.38
N GLY A 89 5.61 -19.71 -0.43
CA GLY A 89 5.10 -19.65 -1.79
C GLY A 89 4.01 -20.67 -2.03
N ILE A 90 2.96 -20.23 -2.72
CA ILE A 90 1.90 -21.10 -3.25
C ILE A 90 2.12 -21.24 -4.76
N LEU A 91 2.40 -22.46 -5.22
CA LEU A 91 2.71 -22.79 -6.61
C LEU A 91 1.64 -23.71 -7.21
N SER A 92 1.24 -23.41 -8.45
CA SER A 92 0.38 -24.28 -9.26
C SER A 92 1.21 -24.79 -10.43
N LEU A 93 1.47 -26.09 -10.44
CA LEU A 93 2.34 -26.75 -11.41
C LEU A 93 1.69 -26.89 -12.80
N ASN A 94 0.36 -26.77 -12.89
CA ASN A 94 -0.37 -27.00 -14.12
C ASN A 94 -0.95 -25.69 -14.70
N ARG A 95 -0.28 -25.18 -15.74
CA ARG A 95 -0.70 -23.97 -16.48
C ARG A 95 -2.00 -24.15 -17.26
N GLN A 96 -2.46 -25.39 -17.48
CA GLN A 96 -3.67 -25.68 -18.25
C GLN A 96 -4.96 -25.69 -17.41
N LEU A 97 -4.87 -25.51 -16.08
CA LEU A 97 -6.03 -25.49 -15.19
C LEU A 97 -6.91 -24.22 -15.32
N THR A 98 -6.63 -23.33 -16.27
CA THR A 98 -7.27 -22.00 -16.44
C THR A 98 -8.78 -22.02 -16.71
N LYS A 99 -9.40 -23.18 -16.97
CA LYS A 99 -10.80 -23.28 -17.41
C LYS A 99 -11.79 -23.90 -16.40
N LEU A 100 -11.35 -24.28 -15.22
CA LEU A 100 -12.22 -25.03 -14.30
C LEU A 100 -13.06 -24.07 -13.42
N THR A 101 -13.85 -24.56 -12.44
CA THR A 101 -14.73 -23.82 -11.48
C THR A 101 -14.11 -23.61 -10.07
N PRO A 102 -14.07 -22.39 -9.48
CA PRO A 102 -13.11 -22.10 -8.42
C PRO A 102 -13.55 -22.77 -7.13
N ASP A 103 -12.80 -23.79 -6.74
CA ASP A 103 -13.17 -24.64 -5.62
C ASP A 103 -12.03 -24.75 -4.61
N ILE A 104 -11.07 -23.83 -4.69
CA ILE A 104 -9.97 -23.73 -3.73
C ILE A 104 -9.94 -22.28 -3.28
N SER A 105 -9.76 -22.05 -1.98
CA SER A 105 -9.53 -20.75 -1.39
C SER A 105 -8.36 -20.82 -0.43
N PHE A 106 -7.61 -19.73 -0.33
CA PHE A 106 -6.49 -19.60 0.58
C PHE A 106 -6.73 -18.44 1.55
N ASP A 107 -6.46 -18.67 2.81
CA ASP A 107 -6.38 -17.61 3.83
C ASP A 107 -4.99 -17.66 4.45
N ILE A 108 -4.22 -16.60 4.29
CA ILE A 108 -2.82 -16.50 4.70
C ILE A 108 -2.72 -15.53 5.86
N THR A 109 -2.44 -16.02 7.06
CA THR A 109 -2.14 -15.14 8.20
C THR A 109 -0.63 -15.10 8.42
N VAL A 110 -0.03 -13.94 8.25
CA VAL A 110 1.32 -13.62 8.71
C VAL A 110 1.22 -13.09 10.12
N VAL A 111 1.92 -13.73 11.04
CA VAL A 111 1.95 -13.32 12.44
C VAL A 111 3.37 -12.91 12.76
N LEU A 112 3.55 -11.69 13.26
CA LEU A 112 4.84 -11.06 13.52
C LEU A 112 5.07 -10.93 15.03
N PRO A 113 6.28 -11.17 15.53
CA PRO A 113 6.55 -11.19 16.96
C PRO A 113 6.55 -9.77 17.55
N ALA A 114 5.47 -9.35 18.19
CA ALA A 114 5.39 -8.06 18.86
C ALA A 114 5.72 -8.23 20.35
N SER A 115 6.99 -8.03 20.72
CA SER A 115 7.37 -7.98 22.13
C SER A 115 6.75 -6.76 22.81
N SER A 116 6.28 -6.92 24.05
CA SER A 116 5.79 -5.80 24.87
C SER A 116 6.90 -4.85 25.30
N THR A 117 8.16 -5.26 25.22
CA THR A 117 9.31 -4.54 25.79
C THR A 117 10.25 -3.93 24.74
N GLN A 118 10.23 -4.44 23.50
CA GLN A 118 11.13 -3.97 22.46
C GLN A 118 10.39 -3.91 21.12
N GLN A 119 10.57 -2.80 20.41
CA GLN A 119 10.08 -2.65 19.04
C GLN A 119 10.79 -3.67 18.13
N LEU A 120 10.02 -4.50 17.44
CA LEU A 120 10.53 -5.41 16.42
C LEU A 120 10.84 -4.60 15.17
N THR A 121 12.09 -4.67 14.70
CA THR A 121 12.47 -4.14 13.38
C THR A 121 12.56 -5.28 12.37
N ILE A 122 11.76 -5.21 11.31
CA ILE A 122 11.83 -6.10 10.15
C ILE A 122 12.34 -5.26 8.97
N LYS A 123 13.44 -5.67 8.34
CA LYS A 123 14.03 -4.86 7.26
C LYS A 123 13.18 -4.87 5.99
N GLY A 124 12.55 -5.99 5.67
CA GLY A 124 11.71 -6.11 4.48
C GLY A 124 10.53 -7.04 4.70
N LEU A 125 9.36 -6.60 4.24
CA LEU A 125 8.18 -7.44 4.09
C LEU A 125 7.62 -7.30 2.67
N GLU A 126 7.63 -8.40 1.92
CA GLU A 126 7.17 -8.42 0.53
C GLU A 126 5.99 -9.38 0.35
N THR A 127 4.99 -8.98 -0.43
CA THR A 127 3.98 -9.90 -0.94
C THR A 127 3.84 -9.74 -2.46
N ASP A 128 3.92 -10.85 -3.20
CA ASP A 128 3.57 -10.96 -4.63
C ASP A 128 2.42 -11.96 -4.73
N LEU A 129 1.24 -11.51 -4.34
CA LEU A 129 0.01 -12.28 -4.25
C LEU A 129 -1.06 -11.67 -5.17
N PRO A 130 -0.93 -11.76 -6.51
CA PRO A 130 -1.74 -11.01 -7.46
C PRO A 130 -3.24 -11.27 -7.40
N LEU A 131 -3.73 -12.31 -6.72
CA LEU A 131 -5.18 -12.58 -6.59
C LEU A 131 -5.68 -12.47 -5.15
N PHE A 132 -4.86 -11.95 -4.24
CA PHE A 132 -5.18 -11.87 -2.83
C PHE A 132 -5.65 -10.46 -2.45
N TRP A 133 -6.54 -10.43 -1.47
CA TRP A 133 -6.82 -9.25 -0.66
C TRP A 133 -5.82 -9.21 0.48
N HIS A 134 -5.17 -8.07 0.65
CA HIS A 134 -4.35 -7.80 1.81
C HIS A 134 -5.17 -7.05 2.84
N THR A 135 -5.13 -7.50 4.08
CA THR A 135 -5.53 -6.72 5.25
C THR A 135 -4.33 -6.67 6.18
N ILE A 136 -3.91 -5.47 6.53
CA ILE A 136 -2.81 -5.27 7.46
C ILE A 136 -3.45 -4.68 8.71
N SER A 137 -3.44 -5.44 9.81
CA SER A 137 -3.96 -4.93 11.08
C SER A 137 -3.10 -3.76 11.57
N ASP A 138 -3.57 -3.04 12.58
CA ASP A 138 -2.71 -2.08 13.28
C ASP A 138 -1.48 -2.81 13.83
N LEU A 139 -0.33 -2.62 13.20
CA LEU A 139 0.95 -3.16 13.65
C LEU A 139 1.51 -2.35 14.84
N GLY A 140 0.78 -1.30 15.25
CA GLY A 140 1.06 -0.47 16.41
C GLY A 140 2.41 0.23 16.35
N THR A 141 2.87 0.71 17.50
CA THR A 141 4.24 1.20 17.69
C THR A 141 5.25 0.08 17.91
N LYS A 142 4.80 -1.18 17.92
CA LYS A 142 5.62 -2.33 18.30
C LYS A 142 6.38 -2.93 17.12
N ILE A 143 5.93 -2.74 15.90
CA ILE A 143 6.59 -3.26 14.70
C ILE A 143 7.03 -2.08 13.84
N HIS A 144 8.32 -2.05 13.52
CA HIS A 144 8.92 -1.17 12.54
C HIS A 144 9.27 -1.98 11.29
N LEU A 145 8.79 -1.52 10.13
CA LEU A 145 9.16 -2.07 8.83
C LEU A 145 10.08 -1.05 8.16
N ASP A 146 11.35 -1.43 7.89
CA ASP A 146 12.24 -0.53 7.13
C ASP A 146 11.75 -0.42 5.67
N SER A 147 11.20 -1.52 5.13
CA SER A 147 10.56 -1.55 3.84
C SER A 147 9.37 -2.53 3.82
N ALA A 148 8.33 -2.16 3.08
CA ALA A 148 7.19 -3.01 2.85
C ALA A 148 6.70 -2.86 1.41
N SER A 149 6.48 -3.98 0.72
CA SER A 149 5.97 -4.02 -0.64
C SER A 149 4.82 -5.01 -0.72
N PHE A 150 3.63 -4.53 -1.04
CA PHE A 150 2.46 -5.38 -1.19
C PHE A 150 1.99 -5.32 -2.63
N LEU A 151 2.00 -6.46 -3.32
CA LEU A 151 1.53 -6.61 -4.69
C LEU A 151 0.35 -7.59 -4.73
N GLY A 152 -0.84 -7.08 -5.05
CA GLY A 152 -2.08 -7.83 -5.22
C GLY A 152 -2.97 -7.20 -6.29
N ASN A 153 -4.03 -7.90 -6.76
CA ASN A 153 -5.06 -7.30 -7.64
C ASN A 153 -6.14 -6.55 -6.86
N SER A 154 -6.04 -6.45 -5.52
CA SER A 154 -7.02 -5.77 -4.71
C SER A 154 -6.42 -5.40 -3.36
N PHE A 155 -6.32 -4.10 -3.10
CA PHE A 155 -5.82 -3.61 -1.83
C PHE A 155 -6.98 -3.07 -1.02
N THR A 156 -7.09 -3.51 0.24
CA THR A 156 -7.74 -2.79 1.35
C THR A 156 -6.81 -2.86 2.55
N VAL A 157 -5.90 -1.89 2.67
CA VAL A 157 -4.97 -1.79 3.80
C VAL A 157 -5.65 -1.13 5.01
N GLY A 158 -6.86 -1.58 5.34
CA GLY A 158 -7.62 -1.01 6.45
C GLY A 158 -7.03 -1.41 7.81
N ILE A 159 -6.63 -0.41 8.60
CA ILE A 159 -6.54 -0.56 10.05
C ILE A 159 -7.99 -0.64 10.58
N SER A 160 -8.47 -1.87 10.78
CA SER A 160 -9.68 -2.29 11.50
C SER A 160 -11.01 -1.54 11.20
N ALA A 161 -11.83 -2.12 10.30
CA ALA A 161 -13.26 -2.33 10.55
C ALA A 161 -13.83 -3.39 9.58
N LEU A 162 -14.50 -4.40 10.13
CA LEU A 162 -15.22 -5.45 9.41
C LEU A 162 -16.37 -4.86 8.58
N PHE A 163 -16.29 -4.93 7.25
CA PHE A 163 -17.46 -4.91 6.37
C PHE A 163 -17.32 -5.91 5.23
N TRP A 164 -18.38 -6.69 5.01
CA TRP A 164 -18.56 -7.54 3.84
C TRP A 164 -19.29 -6.73 2.77
N ASP A 165 -18.55 -6.10 1.88
CA ASP A 165 -18.95 -5.91 0.47
C ASP A 165 -17.71 -5.52 -0.36
N VAL A 166 -17.59 -6.13 -1.55
CA VAL A 166 -16.34 -6.21 -2.32
C VAL A 166 -16.00 -4.87 -2.98
N ILE A 167 -15.21 -4.04 -2.31
CA ILE A 167 -14.65 -2.79 -2.85
C ILE A 167 -13.13 -2.88 -2.76
N HIS A 168 -12.46 -2.60 -3.87
CA HIS A 168 -11.01 -2.81 -4.03
C HIS A 168 -10.26 -1.51 -3.67
N SER A 169 -10.39 -0.97 -2.46
CA SER A 169 -9.89 0.38 -2.13
C SER A 169 -8.66 0.39 -1.22
N ILE A 170 -7.59 1.12 -1.56
CA ILE A 170 -6.48 1.36 -0.63
C ILE A 170 -6.98 2.32 0.45
N THR A 171 -7.39 1.80 1.59
CA THR A 171 -7.81 2.61 2.74
C THR A 171 -6.83 2.47 3.90
N GLY A 172 -6.89 3.36 4.89
CA GLY A 172 -6.18 3.22 6.16
C GLY A 172 -5.28 4.38 6.55
N THR A 173 -4.55 4.20 7.64
CA THR A 173 -3.61 5.20 8.17
C THR A 173 -2.18 4.72 7.99
N PHE A 174 -1.31 5.57 7.44
CA PHE A 174 0.08 5.24 7.16
C PHE A 174 1.02 6.24 7.82
N ASN A 175 2.05 5.73 8.49
CA ASN A 175 3.13 6.54 9.02
C ASN A 175 4.38 6.30 8.17
N VAL A 176 4.92 7.34 7.55
CA VAL A 176 6.07 7.26 6.65
C VAL A 176 7.17 8.22 7.09
N SER A 177 8.39 7.71 7.24
CA SER A 177 9.57 8.53 7.56
C SER A 177 10.48 8.80 6.35
N SER A 178 10.40 7.96 5.32
CA SER A 178 11.28 8.00 4.14
C SER A 178 10.48 8.02 2.84
N TYR A 179 9.79 6.93 2.51
CA TYR A 179 9.13 6.75 1.22
C TYR A 179 7.86 5.90 1.35
N LEU A 180 6.75 6.36 0.77
CA LEU A 180 5.52 5.59 0.64
C LEU A 180 5.01 5.69 -0.80
N LYS A 181 4.72 4.54 -1.42
CA LYS A 181 4.12 4.46 -2.75
C LYS A 181 2.85 3.65 -2.74
N LEU A 182 1.74 4.28 -3.10
CA LEU A 182 0.42 3.68 -3.25
C LEU A 182 0.05 3.69 -4.73
N VAL A 183 -0.25 2.53 -5.31
CA VAL A 183 -0.61 2.42 -6.73
C VAL A 183 -1.87 1.57 -6.88
N SER A 184 -2.86 2.14 -7.56
CA SER A 184 -4.10 1.52 -8.01
C SER A 184 -4.17 1.65 -9.54
N ASP A 185 -4.00 0.55 -10.28
CA ASP A 185 -3.90 0.58 -11.75
C ASP A 185 -4.97 -0.23 -12.48
N ARG A 186 -5.77 -1.04 -11.77
CA ARG A 186 -6.67 -2.06 -12.38
C ARG A 186 -8.05 -2.17 -11.74
N LEU A 187 -8.36 -1.30 -10.79
CA LEU A 187 -9.56 -1.43 -10.00
C LEU A 187 -10.70 -0.80 -10.79
N ARG A 188 -11.82 -1.53 -10.97
CA ARG A 188 -13.05 -0.96 -11.57
C ARG A 188 -13.88 -0.20 -10.54
N TYR A 189 -13.67 -0.47 -9.25
CA TYR A 189 -14.54 -0.06 -8.16
C TYR A 189 -13.76 0.22 -6.88
N GLY A 190 -12.61 0.89 -6.92
CA GLY A 190 -11.86 1.10 -5.69
C GLY A 190 -10.96 2.31 -5.74
N GLU A 191 -11.09 3.13 -4.71
CA GLU A 191 -10.40 4.40 -4.55
C GLU A 191 -9.22 4.28 -3.57
N ILE A 192 -8.30 5.24 -3.62
CA ILE A 192 -7.32 5.44 -2.56
C ILE A 192 -7.95 6.42 -1.55
N GLU A 193 -8.25 5.97 -0.33
CA GLU A 193 -8.81 6.80 0.74
C GLU A 193 -7.99 6.66 2.04
N VAL A 194 -7.01 7.54 2.23
CA VAL A 194 -5.94 7.34 3.21
C VAL A 194 -5.69 8.55 4.10
N SER A 195 -5.26 8.28 5.33
CA SER A 195 -4.68 9.27 6.24
C SER A 195 -3.19 9.01 6.37
N ILE A 196 -2.33 9.98 6.05
CA ILE A 196 -0.88 9.78 5.98
C ILE A 196 -0.18 10.75 6.92
N VAL A 197 0.62 10.21 7.84
CA VAL A 197 1.53 10.95 8.69
C VAL A 197 2.92 10.85 8.08
N MET A 198 3.40 11.94 7.48
CA MET A 198 4.76 12.04 6.96
C MET A 198 5.67 12.64 8.02
N ALA A 199 6.69 11.90 8.46
CA ALA A 199 7.70 12.36 9.39
C ALA A 199 9.02 12.62 8.65
N ASN A 200 9.65 13.77 8.85
CA ASN A 200 10.96 14.09 8.30
C ASN A 200 11.92 14.46 9.44
N ASP A 201 13.14 13.96 9.37
CA ASP A 201 14.21 14.37 10.27
C ASP A 201 14.74 15.74 9.82
N PRO A 202 14.66 16.80 10.63
CA PRO A 202 15.11 18.14 10.26
C PRO A 202 16.62 18.22 10.00
N SER A 203 17.40 17.24 10.46
CA SER A 203 18.82 17.12 10.18
C SER A 203 19.12 16.39 8.87
N SER A 204 18.12 15.75 8.27
CA SER A 204 18.24 15.06 6.99
C SER A 204 18.19 16.04 5.83
N GLU A 205 19.09 15.85 4.87
CA GLU A 205 18.99 16.55 3.58
C GLU A 205 17.94 15.91 2.66
N GLU A 206 17.58 14.65 2.93
CA GLU A 206 16.64 13.86 2.15
C GLU A 206 15.18 14.27 2.40
N TRP A 207 14.38 14.12 1.36
CA TRP A 207 12.95 14.40 1.41
C TRP A 207 12.21 13.17 1.90
N THR A 208 11.18 13.37 2.71
CA THR A 208 10.19 12.32 2.96
C THR A 208 9.21 12.32 1.78
N GLU A 209 9.10 11.21 1.08
CA GLU A 209 8.37 11.10 -0.19
C GLU A 209 7.07 10.31 -0.06
N LEU A 210 6.04 10.82 -0.71
CA LEU A 210 4.75 10.17 -0.89
C LEU A 210 4.42 10.15 -2.37
N VAL A 211 4.14 8.97 -2.91
CA VAL A 211 3.69 8.77 -4.29
C VAL A 211 2.34 8.08 -4.28
N MET A 212 1.31 8.69 -4.86
CA MET A 212 -0.01 8.09 -4.99
C MET A 212 -0.47 8.10 -6.44
N ILE A 213 -0.80 6.94 -6.98
CA ILE A 213 -1.18 6.79 -8.39
C ILE A 213 -2.50 6.03 -8.47
N ASP A 214 -3.54 6.68 -8.99
CA ASP A 214 -4.79 6.04 -9.37
C ASP A 214 -5.26 6.61 -10.72
N LYS A 215 -5.38 5.75 -11.74
CA LYS A 215 -5.72 6.20 -13.10
C LYS A 215 -7.21 6.25 -13.37
N ILE A 216 -8.04 5.71 -12.48
CA ILE A 216 -9.46 5.45 -12.74
C ILE A 216 -10.32 6.18 -11.70
N HIS A 217 -9.93 6.13 -10.43
CA HIS A 217 -10.70 6.63 -9.30
C HIS A 217 -10.09 7.89 -8.69
N GLU A 218 -10.84 8.51 -7.77
CA GLU A 218 -10.36 9.64 -6.99
C GLU A 218 -9.43 9.16 -5.86
N ILE A 219 -8.31 9.86 -5.69
CA ILE A 219 -7.40 9.75 -4.55
C ILE A 219 -7.89 10.73 -3.50
N LYS A 220 -8.44 10.23 -2.39
CA LYS A 220 -8.79 11.00 -1.19
C LYS A 220 -7.68 10.82 -0.15
N ALA A 221 -6.96 11.90 0.15
CA ALA A 221 -5.83 11.83 1.07
C ALA A 221 -5.84 12.97 2.07
N ASP A 222 -5.83 12.64 3.36
CA ASP A 222 -5.51 13.57 4.45
C ASP A 222 -4.05 13.37 4.84
N VAL A 223 -3.21 14.40 4.66
CA VAL A 223 -1.76 14.32 4.91
C VAL A 223 -1.39 15.24 6.08
N SER A 224 -0.74 14.70 7.10
CA SER A 224 -0.12 15.47 8.19
C SER A 224 1.39 15.39 8.10
N LEU A 225 2.05 16.53 8.16
CA LEU A 225 3.51 16.62 8.08
C LEU A 225 4.07 16.78 9.48
N HIS A 226 5.15 16.09 9.83
CA HIS A 226 5.74 16.11 11.16
C HIS A 226 7.26 16.18 11.06
N THR A 227 7.87 16.87 12.01
CA THR A 227 9.32 16.91 12.21
C THR A 227 9.61 16.78 13.69
N SER A 228 10.77 16.23 14.05
CA SER A 228 11.23 16.15 15.44
C SER A 228 11.50 17.53 16.04
N ASN A 229 11.73 18.56 15.21
CA ASN A 229 11.88 19.94 15.64
C ASN A 229 11.00 20.88 14.79
N ALA A 230 9.87 21.27 15.37
CA ALA A 230 8.87 22.12 14.72
C ALA A 230 9.40 23.52 14.32
N ASP A 231 10.49 24.00 14.92
CA ASP A 231 11.10 25.29 14.60
C ASP A 231 12.03 25.21 13.38
N ILE A 232 12.51 24.03 13.02
CA ILE A 232 13.36 23.84 11.84
C ILE A 232 12.50 23.49 10.62
N GLY A 233 11.40 22.77 10.83
CA GLY A 233 10.55 22.24 9.78
C GLY A 233 11.06 20.90 9.23
N GLY A 234 10.64 20.55 8.03
CA GLY A 234 11.06 19.34 7.32
C GLY A 234 10.86 19.48 5.81
N LYS A 235 11.42 18.54 5.04
CA LYS A 235 11.31 18.50 3.58
C LYS A 235 10.39 17.35 3.15
N PHE A 236 9.32 17.68 2.43
CA PHE A 236 8.28 16.72 2.04
C PHE A 236 7.99 16.78 0.55
N ASN A 237 8.04 15.64 -0.13
CA ASN A 237 7.73 15.53 -1.55
C ASN A 237 6.46 14.69 -1.72
N ILE A 238 5.46 15.25 -2.38
CA ILE A 238 4.17 14.59 -2.61
C ILE A 238 3.95 14.55 -4.12
N ASP A 239 3.96 13.36 -4.70
CA ASP A 239 3.66 13.12 -6.10
C ASP A 239 2.33 12.36 -6.20
N THR A 240 1.41 12.88 -7.01
CA THR A 240 0.08 12.32 -7.16
C THR A 240 -0.28 12.24 -8.64
N GLN A 241 -0.92 11.15 -9.05
CA GLN A 241 -1.39 10.97 -10.41
C GLN A 241 -2.81 10.40 -10.40
N GLY A 242 -3.80 11.15 -10.91
CA GLY A 242 -5.19 10.71 -10.95
C GLY A 242 -6.22 11.84 -10.85
N SER A 243 -7.45 11.50 -10.46
CA SER A 243 -8.35 12.48 -9.84
C SER A 243 -7.97 12.61 -8.38
N ILE A 244 -7.82 13.81 -7.84
CA ILE A 244 -7.15 14.06 -6.56
C ILE A 244 -8.04 14.93 -5.68
N LYS A 245 -8.22 14.51 -4.43
CA LYS A 245 -8.73 15.28 -3.30
C LYS A 245 -7.72 15.17 -2.16
N LEU A 246 -6.81 16.12 -2.07
CA LEU A 246 -5.72 16.13 -1.10
C LEU A 246 -5.90 17.26 -0.10
N ASN A 247 -5.83 16.94 1.18
CA ASN A 247 -5.93 17.90 2.26
C ASN A 247 -4.72 17.77 3.20
N THR A 248 -3.96 18.85 3.36
CA THR A 248 -2.87 18.89 4.34
C THR A 248 -3.43 19.37 5.68
N THR A 249 -3.64 18.45 6.62
CA THR A 249 -4.34 18.72 7.88
C THR A 249 -3.46 19.40 8.93
N PHE A 250 -2.15 19.15 8.88
CA PHE A 250 -1.16 19.74 9.78
C PHE A 250 0.20 19.87 9.09
N ALA A 251 0.90 20.96 9.37
CA ALA A 251 2.29 21.14 8.95
C ALA A 251 3.06 22.08 9.90
N PRO A 252 4.26 21.69 10.39
CA PRO A 252 5.12 22.54 11.20
C PRO A 252 5.51 23.80 10.47
N ILE A 253 5.76 24.86 11.23
CA ILE A 253 6.29 26.11 10.71
C ILE A 253 7.66 25.80 10.08
N ASN A 254 7.98 26.41 8.93
CA ASN A 254 9.21 26.17 8.15
C ASN A 254 9.27 24.85 7.38
N SER A 255 8.17 24.10 7.28
CA SER A 255 8.13 22.92 6.40
C SER A 255 8.17 23.32 4.94
N THR A 256 9.10 22.73 4.18
CA THR A 256 9.17 22.88 2.73
C THR A 256 8.48 21.70 2.07
N VAL A 257 7.51 21.98 1.22
CA VAL A 257 6.70 20.99 0.53
C VAL A 257 6.82 21.19 -0.98
N ASN A 258 7.16 20.11 -1.69
CA ASN A 258 7.09 20.03 -3.14
C ASN A 258 5.94 19.09 -3.50
N LEU A 259 4.87 19.65 -4.06
CA LEU A 259 3.71 18.89 -4.48
C LEU A 259 3.65 18.87 -6.01
N THR A 260 3.59 17.68 -6.58
CA THR A 260 3.30 17.45 -7.99
C THR A 260 1.98 16.69 -8.11
N ALA A 261 1.06 17.24 -8.90
CA ALA A 261 -0.25 16.66 -9.17
C ALA A 261 -0.44 16.51 -10.68
N THR A 262 -0.48 15.27 -11.15
CA THR A 262 -0.73 14.91 -12.54
C THR A 262 -2.17 14.47 -12.70
N ILE A 263 -3.00 15.28 -13.33
CA ILE A 263 -4.43 15.00 -13.49
C ILE A 263 -4.66 14.17 -14.77
N SER A 264 -5.36 13.04 -14.62
CA SER A 264 -5.76 12.17 -15.75
C SER A 264 -6.88 12.81 -16.60
N MET A 265 -7.08 12.31 -17.84
CA MET A 265 -7.96 12.90 -18.87
C MET A 265 -9.36 13.38 -18.44
N ALA A 266 -9.97 12.76 -17.43
CA ALA A 266 -11.30 13.13 -16.92
C ALA A 266 -11.31 13.42 -15.41
N GLY A 267 -10.13 13.62 -14.81
CA GLY A 267 -9.98 13.87 -13.38
C GLY A 267 -10.11 15.34 -13.00
N SER A 268 -10.24 15.59 -11.70
CA SER A 268 -10.10 16.91 -11.10
C SER A 268 -9.03 16.89 -10.00
N ALA A 269 -8.52 18.06 -9.62
CA ALA A 269 -7.67 18.20 -8.45
C ALA A 269 -8.28 19.23 -7.49
N ASP A 270 -8.68 18.78 -6.31
CA ASP A 270 -9.03 19.59 -5.15
C ASP A 270 -7.91 19.45 -4.12
N ILE A 271 -7.08 20.48 -3.99
CA ILE A 271 -5.88 20.45 -3.15
C ILE A 271 -5.96 21.58 -2.13
N THR A 272 -6.09 21.22 -0.86
CA THR A 272 -6.03 22.13 0.27
C THR A 272 -4.70 21.99 0.98
N MET A 273 -3.88 23.03 0.94
CA MET A 273 -2.60 23.08 1.67
C MET A 273 -2.76 23.78 3.02
N HIS A 274 -1.98 23.35 4.01
CA HIS A 274 -1.95 23.97 5.33
C HIS A 274 -1.39 25.40 5.27
N ASP A 275 -1.79 26.27 6.20
CA ASP A 275 -1.42 27.69 6.19
C ASP A 275 0.07 27.95 6.39
N THR A 276 0.81 27.00 6.96
CA THR A 276 2.27 27.07 7.08
C THR A 276 3.00 26.63 5.82
N PHE A 277 2.29 26.24 4.76
CA PHE A 277 2.88 25.75 3.52
C PHE A 277 3.87 26.75 2.90
N GLU A 278 5.05 26.20 2.57
CA GLU A 278 6.10 26.82 1.78
C GLU A 278 6.60 25.84 0.74
N GLY A 279 6.98 26.35 -0.44
CA GLY A 279 7.52 25.54 -1.53
C GLY A 279 6.74 25.70 -2.83
N ARG A 280 6.60 24.59 -3.55
CA ARG A 280 6.09 24.56 -4.93
C ARG A 280 4.95 23.58 -5.08
N ILE A 281 3.90 24.03 -5.77
CA ILE A 281 2.85 23.18 -6.30
C ILE A 281 2.97 23.20 -7.82
N HIS A 282 3.14 22.02 -8.40
CA HIS A 282 3.11 21.81 -9.83
C HIS A 282 1.88 20.98 -10.20
N ILE A 283 1.05 21.51 -11.09
CA ILE A 283 -0.13 20.81 -11.60
C ILE A 283 0.05 20.60 -13.10
N ASP A 284 0.11 19.34 -13.51
CA ASP A 284 0.15 18.90 -14.90
C ASP A 284 -1.20 18.29 -15.26
N ALA A 285 -1.81 18.79 -16.32
CA ALA A 285 -3.12 18.37 -16.78
C ALA A 285 -3.06 17.73 -18.17
N ALA A 286 -3.88 16.70 -18.40
CA ALA A 286 -4.09 16.17 -19.74
C ALA A 286 -4.76 17.21 -20.66
N ALA A 287 -4.40 17.22 -21.95
CA ALA A 287 -4.74 18.28 -22.90
C ALA A 287 -6.24 18.56 -23.11
N ASP A 288 -7.11 17.59 -22.82
CA ASP A 288 -8.57 17.69 -23.02
C ASP A 288 -9.35 17.98 -21.73
N ALA A 289 -8.64 18.20 -20.62
CA ALA A 289 -9.27 18.32 -19.32
C ALA A 289 -9.54 19.80 -18.97
N HIS A 290 -10.83 20.14 -18.86
CA HIS A 290 -11.28 21.46 -18.44
C HIS A 290 -10.96 21.70 -16.95
N HIS A 291 -9.89 22.43 -16.67
CA HIS A 291 -9.49 22.73 -15.29
C HIS A 291 -9.74 24.18 -14.91
N ARG A 292 -10.35 24.37 -13.75
CA ARG A 292 -10.46 25.68 -13.10
C ARG A 292 -9.55 25.67 -11.88
N VAL A 293 -8.52 26.49 -11.90
CA VAL A 293 -7.62 26.65 -10.76
C VAL A 293 -8.05 27.87 -9.96
N GLU A 294 -8.47 27.63 -8.71
CA GLU A 294 -8.75 28.67 -7.73
C GLU A 294 -7.65 28.66 -6.68
N ALA A 295 -6.72 29.60 -6.80
CA ALA A 295 -5.72 29.83 -5.77
C ALA A 295 -6.25 30.92 -4.84
N LEU A 296 -6.68 30.53 -3.63
CA LEU A 296 -7.08 31.50 -2.62
C LEU A 296 -5.82 32.16 -2.03
N PRO A 297 -5.66 33.49 -2.14
CA PRO A 297 -4.54 34.17 -1.50
C PRO A 297 -4.65 34.01 0.01
N ARG A 298 -3.56 33.55 0.66
CA ARG A 298 -3.41 33.60 2.11
C ARG A 298 -2.06 34.22 2.45
N GLU A 299 -2.06 35.18 3.38
CA GLU A 299 -0.82 35.71 3.96
C GLU A 299 -0.07 34.56 4.65
N GLY A 300 1.24 34.47 4.41
CA GLY A 300 2.08 33.52 5.12
C GLY A 300 2.08 33.87 6.63
N PRO A 301 1.96 32.88 7.53
CA PRO A 301 1.71 33.11 8.95
C PRO A 301 2.78 33.98 9.62
N GLU A 302 4.02 33.96 9.12
CA GLU A 302 5.11 34.73 9.72
C GLU A 302 5.36 36.10 9.07
N ARG A 303 4.70 36.46 7.96
CA ARG A 303 4.95 37.70 7.20
C ARG A 303 6.43 37.95 6.83
N ARG A 304 7.29 36.92 6.87
CA ARG A 304 8.74 37.00 6.58
C ARG A 304 9.08 37.03 5.08
N GLY A 305 8.14 37.38 4.21
CA GLY A 305 8.37 37.44 2.76
C GLY A 305 8.57 36.08 2.07
N ARG A 306 8.10 35.00 2.70
CA ARG A 306 8.20 33.63 2.16
C ARG A 306 7.29 33.48 0.94
N LYS A 307 7.76 32.75 -0.07
CA LYS A 307 7.10 32.66 -1.39
C LYS A 307 6.47 31.29 -1.58
N ARG A 308 5.19 31.27 -1.96
CA ARG A 308 4.49 30.10 -2.49
C ARG A 308 4.53 30.17 -4.00
N GLN A 309 5.02 29.12 -4.66
CA GLN A 309 5.04 29.05 -6.12
C GLN A 309 3.98 28.08 -6.60
N LEU A 310 3.01 28.59 -7.35
CA LEU A 310 2.04 27.77 -8.07
C LEU A 310 2.41 27.79 -9.55
N ALA A 311 2.72 26.62 -10.09
CA ALA A 311 3.03 26.44 -11.50
C ALA A 311 2.01 25.46 -12.12
N ILE A 312 1.12 26.00 -12.94
CA ILE A 312 0.11 25.21 -13.65
C ILE A 312 0.58 25.08 -15.10
N ARG A 313 0.65 23.86 -15.59
CA ARG A 313 0.90 23.58 -17.00
C ARG A 313 -0.32 22.89 -17.59
N SER A 314 -1.11 23.68 -18.31
CA SER A 314 -2.12 23.20 -19.25
C SER A 314 -1.51 23.20 -20.65
N ASP A 315 -1.83 22.20 -21.48
CA ASP A 315 -1.48 22.25 -22.90
C ASP A 315 -2.11 23.53 -23.52
N PRO A 316 -1.36 24.36 -24.27
CA PRO A 316 -1.78 25.68 -24.77
C PRO A 316 -3.06 25.77 -25.64
N SER A 317 -3.83 24.70 -25.83
CA SER A 317 -5.12 24.74 -26.52
C SER A 317 -6.24 25.40 -25.71
N GLU A 318 -6.09 25.59 -24.39
CA GLU A 318 -7.12 26.19 -23.53
C GLU A 318 -6.73 27.55 -22.91
N LYS A 319 -7.60 28.55 -23.06
CA LYS A 319 -7.45 29.88 -22.47
C LYS A 319 -7.72 29.82 -20.96
N VAL A 320 -6.65 29.82 -20.16
CA VAL A 320 -6.73 29.94 -18.70
C VAL A 320 -7.29 31.31 -18.30
N GLY A 321 -8.50 31.34 -17.76
CA GLY A 321 -9.07 32.53 -17.12
C GLY A 321 -8.57 32.68 -15.69
N GLN A 322 -7.44 33.35 -15.48
CA GLN A 322 -7.04 33.79 -14.13
C GLN A 322 -7.93 34.97 -13.70
N ARG A 323 -8.80 34.77 -12.69
CA ARG A 323 -9.34 35.88 -11.90
C ARG A 323 -8.46 36.06 -10.67
N ARG A 324 -7.86 37.25 -10.57
CA ARG A 324 -7.12 37.74 -9.39
C ARG A 324 -8.09 38.07 -8.25
#